data_AF-A0A7C5LB25-F1
#
_entry.id   AF-A0A7C5LB25-F1
#
_cell.length_a   1.000
_cell.length_b   1.000
_cell.length_c   1.000
_cell.angle_alpha   90.00
_cell.angle_beta   90.00
_cell.angle_gamma   90.00
#
_symmetry.space_group_name_H-M   'P 1'
#
loop_
_entity.id
_entity.type
_entity.pdbx_description
1 polymer ?
#
loop_
_entity_poly.entity_id
_entity_poly.type
_entity_poly.pdbx_seq_one_letter_code
_entity_poly.pdbx_strand_id
1 'polypeptide(L)'
;MVKPARVKKGVDIEYDYVEDLGQVVRREREKLGLSQAELANLVQTKETIIKKIEQGEFNPPLDLVKRLEKVLKTNLLQVVVEESPTFRAEPPPPTYTLEDILKRKREKTG
;
A
#
# COMPACT_ATOMS: atom_id res chain seq x y z
N MET A 1 -35.12 19.78 16.31
CA MET A 1 -34.54 19.91 14.95
C MET A 1 -33.02 19.78 15.04
N VAL A 2 -32.47 18.56 14.95
CA VAL A 2 -31.06 18.33 14.60
C VAL A 2 -30.97 16.99 13.83
N LYS A 3 -30.76 17.16 12.52
CA LYS A 3 -30.40 16.28 11.40
C LYS A 3 -30.12 14.78 11.68
N PRO A 4 -30.74 13.83 10.95
CA PRO A 4 -30.33 12.43 10.98
C PRO A 4 -29.00 12.25 10.25
N ALA A 5 -27.98 11.76 10.95
CA ALA A 5 -26.73 11.33 10.32
C ALA A 5 -26.98 10.00 9.59
N ARG A 6 -26.95 10.07 8.26
CA ARG A 6 -27.14 8.96 7.34
C ARG A 6 -26.01 7.94 7.52
N VAL A 7 -26.25 6.88 8.30
CA VAL A 7 -25.38 5.69 8.34
C VAL A 7 -25.47 5.04 6.96
N LYS A 8 -24.41 5.15 6.16
CA LYS A 8 -24.37 4.50 4.84
C LYS A 8 -24.28 2.99 5.07
N LYS A 9 -25.21 2.28 4.44
CA LYS A 9 -25.42 0.83 4.40
C LYS A 9 -24.11 0.06 4.23
N GLY A 10 -24.00 -1.02 5.00
CA GLY A 10 -22.90 -1.97 5.01
C GLY A 10 -22.60 -2.56 3.64
N VAL A 11 -21.32 -2.52 3.29
CA VAL A 11 -20.68 -3.56 2.52
C VAL A 11 -19.82 -4.27 3.55
N ASP A 12 -20.11 -5.54 3.83
CA ASP A 12 -19.23 -6.38 4.64
C ASP A 12 -18.00 -6.66 3.79
N ILE A 13 -17.10 -5.67 3.71
CA ILE A 13 -15.82 -5.83 3.01
C ILE A 13 -14.99 -6.74 3.89
N GLU A 14 -14.85 -7.98 3.47
CA GLU A 14 -13.93 -8.94 4.08
C GLU A 14 -12.51 -8.56 3.65
N TYR A 15 -11.69 -8.22 4.64
CA TYR A 15 -10.28 -7.90 4.42
C TYR A 15 -9.48 -9.14 4.80
N ASP A 16 -8.62 -9.58 3.88
CA ASP A 16 -7.63 -10.60 4.18
C ASP A 16 -6.23 -9.97 4.23
N TYR A 17 -5.31 -10.64 4.91
CA TYR A 17 -3.92 -10.22 4.95
C TYR A 17 -3.25 -10.53 3.63
N VAL A 18 -2.30 -9.69 3.23
CA VAL A 18 -1.41 -10.04 2.12
C VAL A 18 -0.63 -11.31 2.46
N GLU A 19 -0.35 -12.11 1.43
CA GLU A 19 0.54 -13.26 1.57
C GLU A 19 1.87 -12.83 2.20
N ASP A 20 2.35 -13.61 3.15
CA ASP A 20 3.58 -13.35 3.90
C ASP A 20 3.65 -11.95 4.54
N LEU A 21 2.56 -11.50 5.18
CA LEU A 21 2.48 -10.24 5.95
C LEU A 21 3.76 -9.94 6.74
N GLY A 22 4.27 -10.94 7.47
CA GLY A 22 5.48 -10.79 8.28
C GLY A 22 6.72 -10.45 7.47
N GLN A 23 6.91 -11.08 6.30
CA GLN A 23 8.02 -10.77 5.40
C GLN A 23 7.89 -9.39 4.78
N VAL A 24 6.66 -9.00 4.39
CA VAL A 24 6.40 -7.66 3.84
C VAL A 24 6.75 -6.60 4.88
N VAL A 25 6.26 -6.74 6.11
CA VAL A 25 6.57 -5.82 7.22
C VAL A 25 8.07 -5.72 7.46
N ARG A 26 8.77 -6.87 7.54
CA ARG A 26 10.21 -6.90 7.74
C ARG A 26 10.96 -6.18 6.62
N ARG A 27 10.64 -6.50 5.36
CA ARG A 27 11.30 -5.91 4.18
C ARG A 27 11.12 -4.41 4.13
N GLU A 28 9.90 -3.91 4.33
CA GLU A 28 9.64 -2.46 4.29
C GLU A 28 10.26 -1.74 5.50
N ARG A 29 10.28 -2.37 6.68
CA ARG A 29 11.00 -1.84 7.85
C ARG A 29 12.50 -1.68 7.55
N GLU A 30 13.13 -2.72 6.99
CA GLU A 30 14.56 -2.72 6.65
C GLU A 30 14.89 -1.70 5.56
N LYS A 31 14.03 -1.53 4.55
CA LYS A 31 14.18 -0.47 3.53
C LYS A 31 14.18 0.93 4.11
N LEU A 32 13.41 1.16 5.17
CA LEU A 32 13.37 2.44 5.89
C LEU A 32 14.49 2.59 6.92
N GLY A 33 15.33 1.55 7.11
CA GLY A 33 16.43 1.56 8.08
C GLY A 33 15.97 1.55 9.55
N LEU A 34 14.73 1.12 9.82
CA LEU A 34 14.16 1.11 11.17
C LEU A 34 14.49 -0.18 11.91
N SER A 35 14.79 -0.10 13.20
CA SER A 35 14.77 -1.23 14.11
C SER A 35 13.33 -1.66 14.47
N GLN A 36 13.17 -2.87 15.01
CA GLN A 36 11.86 -3.35 15.46
C GLN A 36 11.29 -2.47 16.59
N ALA A 37 12.15 -1.99 17.50
CA ALA A 37 11.77 -1.09 18.58
C ALA A 37 11.32 0.29 18.05
N GLU A 38 12.01 0.85 17.06
CA GLU A 38 11.62 2.13 16.44
C GLU A 38 10.29 2.02 15.70
N LEU A 39 10.10 0.95 14.91
CA LEU A 39 8.81 0.71 14.26
C LEU A 39 7.70 0.58 15.32
N ALA A 40 7.95 -0.15 16.40
CA ALA A 40 6.99 -0.32 17.49
C ALA A 40 6.61 1.03 18.14
N ASN A 41 7.59 1.90 18.37
CA ASN A 41 7.35 3.25 18.90
C ASN A 41 6.51 4.10 17.93
N LEU A 42 6.80 4.06 16.64
CA LEU A 42 6.06 4.80 15.61
C LEU A 42 4.60 4.36 15.50
N VAL A 43 4.32 3.06 15.62
CA VAL A 43 2.96 2.51 15.58
C VAL A 43 2.35 2.30 16.98
N GLN A 44 2.96 2.85 18.02
CA GLN A 44 2.48 2.82 19.42
C GLN A 44 2.14 1.41 19.91
N THR A 45 3.05 0.47 19.68
CA THR A 45 2.93 -0.93 20.13
C THR A 45 4.19 -1.38 20.83
N LYS A 46 4.22 -2.64 21.28
CA LYS A 46 5.42 -3.26 21.87
C LYS A 46 6.31 -3.87 20.78
N GLU A 47 7.62 -3.79 20.96
CA GLU A 47 8.59 -4.45 20.09
C GLU A 47 8.31 -5.96 19.93
N THR A 48 7.91 -6.61 21.01
CA THR A 48 7.53 -8.04 21.00
C THR A 48 6.37 -8.35 20.08
N ILE A 49 5.45 -7.39 19.87
CA ILE A 49 4.34 -7.56 18.91
C ILE A 49 4.87 -7.45 17.48
N ILE A 50 5.71 -6.46 17.18
CA ILE A 50 6.35 -6.33 15.85
C ILE A 50 7.13 -7.60 15.50
N LYS A 51 7.91 -8.13 16.45
CA LYS A 51 8.65 -9.38 16.26
C LYS A 51 7.73 -10.55 15.89
N LYS A 52 6.63 -10.73 16.62
CA LYS A 52 5.65 -11.80 16.33
C LYS A 52 4.94 -11.62 14.99
N ILE A 53 4.67 -10.37 14.58
CA ILE A 53 4.12 -10.07 13.25
C ILE A 53 5.12 -10.47 12.17
N GLU A 54 6.38 -10.08 12.30
CA GLU A 54 7.44 -10.42 11.33
C GLU A 54 7.68 -11.94 11.23
N GLN A 55 7.43 -12.68 12.31
CA GLN A 55 7.52 -14.15 12.35
C GLN A 55 6.25 -14.86 11.85
N GLY A 56 5.15 -14.13 11.60
CA GLY A 56 3.86 -14.71 11.22
C GLY A 56 3.12 -15.39 12.38
N GLU A 57 3.57 -15.21 13.63
CA GLU A 57 2.99 -15.81 14.83
C GLU A 57 1.81 -15.02 15.40
N PHE A 58 1.61 -13.78 14.93
CA PHE A 58 0.57 -12.90 15.43
C PHE A 58 -0.15 -12.18 14.30
N ASN A 59 -1.48 -12.27 14.34
CA ASN A 59 -2.34 -11.58 13.38
C ASN A 59 -2.82 -10.24 13.97
N PRO A 60 -2.32 -9.09 13.50
CA PRO A 60 -2.57 -7.80 14.12
C PRO A 60 -3.98 -7.26 13.84
N PRO A 61 -4.64 -6.58 14.80
CA PRO A 61 -5.95 -5.98 14.55
C PRO A 61 -5.86 -4.89 13.48
N LEU A 62 -6.98 -4.66 12.77
CA LEU A 62 -7.07 -3.68 11.67
C LEU A 62 -6.51 -2.29 12.01
N ASP A 63 -6.70 -1.85 13.25
CA ASP A 63 -6.19 -0.56 13.73
C ASP A 63 -4.65 -0.51 13.76
N LEU A 64 -3.99 -1.60 14.15
CA LEU A 64 -2.53 -1.73 14.11
C LEU A 64 -2.04 -1.84 12.66
N VAL A 65 -2.76 -2.57 11.82
CA VAL A 65 -2.43 -2.69 10.39
C VAL A 65 -2.45 -1.32 9.71
N LYS A 66 -3.51 -0.53 9.90
CA LYS A 66 -3.62 0.83 9.36
C LYS A 66 -2.47 1.75 9.82
N ARG A 67 -1.99 1.59 11.05
CA ARG A 67 -0.82 2.35 11.53
C ARG A 67 0.46 1.88 10.83
N LEU A 68 0.65 0.58 10.68
CA LEU A 68 1.78 0.00 9.96
C LEU A 68 1.80 0.47 8.50
N GLU A 69 0.66 0.46 7.80
CA GLU A 69 0.56 0.95 6.41
C GLU A 69 0.97 2.42 6.29
N LYS A 70 0.60 3.27 7.25
CA LYS A 70 0.99 4.69 7.26
C LYS A 70 2.49 4.89 7.42
N VAL A 71 3.14 4.10 8.28
CA VAL A 71 4.58 4.21 8.55
C VAL A 71 5.39 3.56 7.42
N LEU A 72 5.00 2.36 6.99
CA LEU A 72 5.68 1.57 5.97
C LEU A 72 5.32 1.99 4.53
N LYS A 73 4.33 2.87 4.36
CA LYS A 73 3.82 3.36 3.06
C LYS A 73 3.49 2.23 2.08
N THR A 74 2.99 1.12 2.61
CA THR A 74 2.71 -0.12 1.87
C THR A 74 1.37 -0.68 2.31
N ASN A 75 0.61 -1.28 1.40
CA ASN A 75 -0.66 -1.92 1.71
C ASN A 75 -0.41 -3.32 2.30
N LEU A 76 -0.97 -3.58 3.48
CA LEU A 76 -0.83 -4.84 4.23
C LEU A 76 -2.13 -5.65 4.25
N LEU A 77 -3.24 -5.05 3.83
CA LEU A 77 -4.51 -5.73 3.61
C LEU A 77 -4.82 -5.79 2.12
N GLN A 78 -5.36 -6.92 1.68
CA GLN A 78 -5.97 -7.07 0.38
C GLN A 78 -7.49 -7.00 0.53
N VAL A 79 -8.13 -6.18 -0.30
CA VAL A 79 -9.58 -6.12 -0.36
C VAL A 79 -10.05 -7.32 -1.17
N VAL A 80 -10.82 -8.23 -0.57
CA VAL A 80 -11.51 -9.29 -1.31
C VAL A 80 -12.77 -8.67 -1.91
N VAL A 81 -12.60 -7.99 -3.06
CA VAL A 81 -13.72 -7.63 -3.93
C VAL A 81 -13.75 -8.69 -5.02
N GLU A 82 -14.88 -9.38 -5.20
CA GLU A 82 -15.11 -10.07 -6.47
C GLU A 82 -15.01 -9.01 -7.59
N GLU A 83 -13.87 -9.06 -8.30
CA GLU A 83 -13.48 -8.30 -9.49
C GLU A 83 -13.57 -6.76 -9.43
N SER A 84 -12.44 -6.12 -9.16
CA SER A 84 -11.76 -5.28 -10.17
C SER A 84 -10.40 -4.79 -9.65
N PRO A 85 -9.30 -4.97 -10.41
CA PRO A 85 -7.98 -4.57 -9.97
C PRO A 85 -7.86 -3.05 -10.12
N THR A 86 -7.55 -2.33 -9.04
CA THR A 86 -7.15 -0.93 -9.18
C THR A 86 -5.92 -0.59 -8.36
N PHE A 87 -4.99 0.07 -9.06
CA PHE A 87 -3.86 0.88 -8.60
C PHE A 87 -2.52 0.17 -8.31
N ARG A 88 -1.86 -0.28 -9.39
CA ARG A 88 -0.49 0.20 -9.64
C ARG A 88 -0.60 1.38 -10.60
N ALA A 89 -0.23 2.58 -10.15
CA ALA A 89 -0.01 3.68 -11.07
C ALA A 89 1.29 3.39 -11.82
N GLU A 90 1.18 2.74 -12.99
CA GLU A 90 2.27 2.77 -13.96
C GLU A 90 2.40 4.22 -14.46
N PRO A 91 3.61 4.79 -14.53
CA PRO A 91 3.79 6.10 -15.13
C PRO A 91 3.31 6.03 -16.59
N PRO A 92 2.62 7.06 -17.10
CA PRO A 92 2.14 7.06 -18.47
C PRO A 92 3.33 6.85 -19.43
N PRO A 93 3.16 6.04 -20.49
CA PRO A 93 4.22 5.87 -21.49
C PRO A 93 4.57 7.23 -22.12
N PRO A 94 5.84 7.45 -22.52
CA PRO A 94 6.25 8.72 -23.08
C PRO A 94 5.41 9.03 -24.32
N THR A 95 4.64 10.12 -24.24
CA THR A 95 3.90 10.66 -25.37
C THR A 95 4.90 11.26 -26.36
N TYR A 96 5.10 10.60 -27.49
CA TYR A 96 5.75 11.25 -28.63
C TYR A 96 4.86 12.41 -29.08
N THR A 97 5.38 13.62 -28.96
CA THR A 97 4.67 14.84 -29.35
C THR A 97 4.76 15.02 -30.87
N LEU A 98 3.85 15.81 -31.45
CA LEU A 98 3.85 16.09 -32.89
C LEU A 98 5.17 16.77 -33.34
N GLU A 99 5.86 17.46 -32.43
CA GLU A 99 7.24 17.95 -32.62
C GLU A 99 8.23 16.83 -32.98
N ASP A 100 8.12 15.66 -32.36
CA ASP A 100 9.04 14.53 -32.54
C ASP A 100 8.86 13.85 -33.92
N ILE A 101 7.65 13.92 -34.48
CA ILE A 101 7.32 13.33 -35.79
C ILE A 101 7.81 14.24 -36.93
N LEU A 102 7.74 15.56 -36.78
CA LEU A 102 8.20 16.49 -37.82
C LEU A 102 9.72 16.49 -37.99
N LYS A 103 10.49 16.24 -36.93
CA LYS A 103 11.97 16.20 -37.02
C LYS A 103 12.48 15.04 -37.86
N ARG A 104 11.78 13.90 -37.88
CA ARG A 104 12.17 12.72 -38.68
C ARG A 104 11.89 12.85 -40.18
N LYS A 105 11.12 13.85 -40.62
CA LYS A 105 10.77 14.02 -42.05
C LYS A 105 11.72 14.92 -42.84
N ARG A 106 12.85 15.35 -42.27
CA ARG A 106 13.83 16.23 -42.96
C ARG A 106 15.18 15.59 -43.31
N GLU A 107 15.40 14.32 -43.01
CA GLU A 107 16.69 13.64 -43.31
C GLU A 107 16.60 12.54 -44.37
N LYS A 108 15.47 12.38 -45.07
CA LYS A 108 15.37 11.48 -46.23
C LYS A 108 14.61 12.14 -47.38
N THR A 109 15.37 12.91 -48.16
CA THR A 109 15.24 13.31 -49.59
C THR A 109 16.01 14.64 -49.69
N GLY A 110 17.26 14.72 -50.14
CA GLY A 110 17.97 13.76 -50.99
C GLY A 110 17.33 13.72 -52.36
#